data_AF-A0A8T2B4X0-F1
#
_entry.id   AF-A0A8T2B4X0-F1
#
_cell.length_a   1.000
_cell.length_b   1.000
_cell.length_c   1.000
_cell.angle_alpha   90.00
_cell.angle_beta   90.00
_cell.angle_gamma   90.00
#
_symmetry.space_group_name_H-M   'P 1'
#
loop_
_entity.id
_entity.type
_entity.pdbx_description
1 polymer ?
#
loop_
_entity_poly.entity_id
_entity_poly.type
_entity_poly.pdbx_seq_one_letter_code
_entity_poly.pdbx_strand_id
1 'polypeptide(L)'
;MIKSVAAALPTYVMSCFRLPKTITSKLTSAVAKFWWGSNGDSRGMHWMAWNKLCNSKSEGGLGFRNVDDFNSALLAKQLWRLITVPDSLFAKVFKGRYFRKSNPLENIKSYSPSYGWHSICSARSLVNKGLIKRVGSGTSISVWEDPWIPAQFPRPAKSNGSLVDPLLKVNNLIDSRSNFWNIALLEEIFDPEDIAIISALPVGAPTKEDTLGWHFTKSGKYTVKSGYHTARLGNLETNFSLIGPDIKPLKAHSWKVHCPPKIRHFLWQILTGCVPVTENLRRRGIDCDTGCARCGEPVETINHTLFQCHPARQVWALSQIPTAMGIFPTESIFANLDHLFWRIHTDFDSSVFPWIIWYIWKARNEKIFENIDKDPLEVLRLAEKEAQLWQSAQIELHHETHGTVELVNRPRVGNTSLDSNYSGYRCFVDGSWKESDKFSGTGWFCTSSNGEPPTMGAANLRRSLSPLHTEFEALLWAMKCMIGADNQEVEFLTDCSDLVKMVSSPTEWPAFSVYLEEFQSDKEEFSSFSLSLISRNANVKADHLARKIRTEPLHITFVNNIPQELLF
;
A
#
# COMPACT_ATOMS: atom_id res chain seq x y z
N MET A 1 -7.24 -9.12 21.35
CA MET A 1 -6.54 -10.30 21.91
C MET A 1 -5.59 -10.99 20.93
N ILE A 2 -6.03 -11.60 19.83
CA ILE A 2 -5.11 -12.30 18.90
C ILE A 2 -4.01 -11.37 18.36
N LYS A 3 -4.40 -10.22 17.82
CA LYS A 3 -3.46 -9.26 17.23
C LYS A 3 -2.58 -8.55 18.28
N SER A 4 -3.10 -8.35 19.49
CA SER A 4 -2.47 -7.57 20.54
C SER A 4 -1.60 -8.38 21.50
N VAL A 5 -1.91 -9.68 21.69
CA VAL A 5 -1.26 -10.54 22.69
C VAL A 5 -0.62 -11.76 22.03
N ALA A 6 -1.42 -12.63 21.41
CA ALA A 6 -0.94 -13.91 20.89
C ALA A 6 0.11 -13.75 19.77
N ALA A 7 -0.06 -12.75 18.90
CA ALA A 7 0.90 -12.46 17.83
C ALA A 7 2.16 -11.72 18.33
N ALA A 8 2.09 -11.06 19.48
CA ALA A 8 3.19 -10.25 20.02
C ALA A 8 4.18 -11.12 20.81
N LEU A 9 3.68 -12.06 21.61
CA LEU A 9 4.47 -12.88 22.54
C LEU A 9 5.70 -13.57 21.90
N PRO A 10 5.62 -14.24 20.73
CA PRO A 10 6.78 -14.92 20.15
C PRO A 10 7.74 -13.98 19.40
N THR A 11 7.44 -12.67 19.27
CA THR A 11 8.16 -11.76 18.36
C THR A 11 9.65 -11.65 18.69
N TYR A 12 10.00 -11.56 19.97
CA TYR A 12 11.41 -11.46 20.38
C TYR A 12 12.21 -12.70 19.96
N VAL A 13 11.71 -13.89 20.29
CA VAL A 13 12.37 -15.17 19.92
C VAL A 13 12.44 -15.32 18.40
N MET A 14 11.36 -15.02 17.68
CA MET A 14 11.32 -15.07 16.21
C MET A 14 12.23 -14.03 15.54
N SER A 15 12.62 -12.97 16.25
CA SER A 15 13.57 -11.99 15.72
C SER A 15 15.02 -12.47 15.77
N CYS A 16 15.32 -13.43 16.64
CA CYS A 16 16.66 -13.98 16.81
C CYS A 16 16.80 -15.36 16.16
N PHE A 17 15.71 -16.14 16.11
CA PHE A 17 15.75 -17.55 15.76
C PHE A 17 14.63 -17.94 14.79
N ARG A 18 14.95 -18.87 13.89
CA ARG A 18 13.98 -19.57 13.08
C ARG A 18 13.31 -20.60 13.98
N LEU A 19 12.00 -20.50 14.16
CA LEU A 19 11.26 -21.49 14.92
C LEU A 19 11.10 -22.76 14.08
N PRO A 20 11.22 -23.96 14.68
CA PRO A 20 10.90 -25.21 13.99
C PRO A 20 9.46 -25.20 13.48
N LYS A 21 9.23 -25.79 12.31
CA LYS A 21 7.90 -25.83 11.66
C LYS A 21 6.83 -26.41 12.61
N THR A 22 7.17 -27.44 13.38
CA THR A 22 6.28 -28.03 14.40
C THR A 22 5.81 -27.00 15.44
N ILE A 23 6.69 -26.10 15.90
CA ILE A 23 6.33 -25.05 16.87
C ILE A 23 5.45 -23.99 16.21
N THR A 24 5.80 -23.52 15.01
CA THR A 24 4.97 -22.55 14.28
C THR A 24 3.57 -23.10 13.97
N SER A 25 3.46 -24.40 13.68
CA SER A 25 2.20 -25.10 13.46
C SER A 25 1.36 -25.22 14.74
N LYS A 26 2.00 -25.54 15.87
CA LYS A 26 1.33 -25.56 17.19
C LYS A 26 0.81 -24.17 17.59
N LEU A 27 1.62 -23.12 17.41
CA LEU A 27 1.21 -21.73 17.67
C LEU A 27 0.03 -21.33 16.78
N THR A 28 0.14 -21.61 15.47
CA THR A 28 -0.94 -21.34 14.51
C THR A 28 -2.22 -22.06 14.90
N SER A 29 -2.11 -23.35 15.28
CA SER A 29 -3.24 -24.16 15.73
C SER A 29 -3.89 -23.61 17.00
N ALA A 30 -3.09 -23.16 17.98
CA ALA A 30 -3.61 -22.56 19.21
C ALA A 30 -4.40 -21.27 18.94
N VAL A 31 -3.85 -20.38 18.10
CA VAL A 31 -4.53 -19.15 17.71
C VAL A 31 -5.80 -19.44 16.90
N ALA A 32 -5.76 -20.42 16.00
CA ALA A 32 -6.92 -20.83 15.21
C ALA A 32 -8.02 -21.44 16.09
N LYS A 33 -7.67 -22.29 17.05
CA LYS A 33 -8.63 -22.84 18.03
C LYS A 33 -9.26 -21.74 18.88
N PHE A 34 -8.47 -20.77 19.33
CA PHE A 34 -9.00 -19.63 20.07
C PHE A 34 -9.96 -18.79 19.22
N TRP A 35 -9.65 -18.61 17.93
CA TRP A 35 -10.49 -17.83 17.02
C TRP A 35 -11.82 -18.51 16.71
N TRP A 36 -11.80 -19.83 16.47
CA TRP A 36 -12.99 -20.57 16.07
C TRP A 36 -13.77 -21.18 17.24
N GLY A 37 -13.15 -21.33 18.40
CA GLY A 37 -13.76 -21.95 19.58
C GLY A 37 -14.83 -21.07 20.24
N SER A 38 -15.77 -21.74 20.92
CA SER A 38 -16.77 -21.11 21.79
C SER A 38 -16.57 -21.64 23.21
N ASN A 39 -16.54 -20.74 24.20
CA ASN A 39 -16.48 -20.99 25.65
C ASN A 39 -15.72 -22.27 26.09
N GLY A 40 -14.39 -22.23 26.01
CA GLY A 40 -13.48 -23.13 26.73
C GLY A 40 -13.31 -24.56 26.16
N ASP A 41 -14.41 -25.30 25.96
CA ASP A 41 -14.37 -26.76 25.77
C ASP A 41 -14.90 -27.26 24.42
N SER A 42 -15.63 -26.45 23.65
CA SER A 42 -16.15 -26.89 22.35
C SER A 42 -15.13 -26.65 21.21
N ARG A 43 -14.81 -27.69 20.44
CA ARG A 43 -14.07 -27.56 19.17
C ARG A 43 -14.96 -26.84 18.16
N GLY A 44 -14.86 -25.51 18.11
CA GLY A 44 -15.59 -24.74 17.11
C GLY A 44 -15.13 -25.03 15.68
N MET A 45 -16.05 -24.93 14.73
CA MET A 45 -15.78 -25.30 13.34
C MET A 45 -14.90 -24.27 12.63
N HIS A 46 -13.83 -24.76 12.01
CA HIS A 46 -12.94 -23.94 11.17
C HIS A 46 -13.58 -23.73 9.79
N TRP A 47 -14.35 -22.65 9.64
CA TRP A 47 -15.06 -22.31 8.39
C TRP A 47 -14.14 -21.96 7.23
N MET A 48 -12.95 -21.45 7.52
CA MET A 48 -11.98 -21.07 6.51
C MET A 48 -10.56 -21.49 6.92
N ALA A 49 -9.77 -21.88 5.93
CA ALA A 49 -8.35 -22.16 6.11
C ALA A 49 -7.63 -20.95 6.72
N TRP A 50 -6.80 -21.20 7.74
CA TRP A 50 -6.06 -20.14 8.45
C TRP A 50 -5.24 -19.26 7.50
N ASN A 51 -4.65 -19.87 6.48
CA ASN A 51 -3.85 -19.15 5.47
C ASN A 51 -4.64 -18.06 4.74
N LYS A 52 -5.94 -18.26 4.49
CA LYS A 52 -6.82 -17.25 3.87
C LYS A 52 -7.18 -16.13 4.85
N LEU A 53 -7.32 -16.43 6.15
CA LEU A 53 -7.52 -15.42 7.20
C LEU A 53 -6.31 -14.50 7.36
N CYS A 54 -5.11 -15.01 7.07
CA CYS A 54 -3.86 -14.24 7.12
C CYS A 54 -3.71 -13.22 6.00
N ASN A 55 -4.53 -13.28 4.94
CA ASN A 55 -4.52 -12.26 3.90
C ASN A 55 -4.94 -10.90 4.46
N SER A 56 -4.45 -9.83 3.85
CA SER A 56 -4.78 -8.48 4.27
C SER A 56 -6.28 -8.19 4.10
N LYS A 57 -6.81 -7.20 4.82
CA LYS A 57 -8.20 -6.76 4.65
C LYS A 57 -8.48 -6.29 3.22
N SER A 58 -7.50 -5.66 2.57
CA SER A 58 -7.56 -5.26 1.16
C SER A 58 -7.62 -6.43 0.18
N GLU A 59 -7.08 -7.59 0.56
CA GLU A 59 -7.19 -8.84 -0.21
C GLU A 59 -8.37 -9.72 0.24
N GLY A 60 -9.25 -9.17 1.09
CA GLY A 60 -10.43 -9.88 1.58
C GLY A 60 -10.17 -10.90 2.70
N GLY A 61 -9.07 -10.79 3.44
CA GLY A 61 -8.80 -11.57 4.66
C GLY A 61 -9.04 -10.79 5.97
N LEU A 62 -8.59 -11.34 7.10
CA LEU A 62 -8.71 -10.72 8.43
C LEU A 62 -7.43 -9.94 8.85
N GLY A 63 -6.34 -10.09 8.11
CA GLY A 63 -5.03 -9.54 8.44
C GLY A 63 -4.42 -10.17 9.68
N PHE A 64 -4.66 -11.46 9.92
CA PHE A 64 -3.86 -12.23 10.88
C PHE A 64 -2.47 -12.50 10.31
N ARG A 65 -1.51 -12.81 11.18
CA ARG A 65 -0.13 -13.10 10.75
C ARG A 65 0.05 -14.61 10.61
N ASN A 66 0.58 -15.03 9.47
CA ASN A 66 1.18 -16.35 9.36
C ASN A 66 2.48 -16.33 10.16
N VAL A 67 2.61 -17.21 11.15
CA VAL A 67 3.74 -17.22 12.08
C VAL A 67 5.06 -17.49 11.36
N ASP A 68 5.06 -18.38 10.37
CA ASP A 68 6.25 -18.79 9.66
C ASP A 68 6.77 -17.68 8.73
N ASP A 69 5.86 -17.06 7.95
CA ASP A 69 6.19 -15.92 7.08
C ASP A 69 6.64 -14.71 7.93
N PHE A 70 6.01 -14.50 9.08
CA PHE A 70 6.36 -13.41 10.00
C PHE A 70 7.73 -13.63 10.64
N ASN A 71 8.06 -14.86 11.03
CA ASN A 71 9.40 -15.22 11.50
C ASN A 71 10.45 -15.01 10.41
N SER A 72 10.17 -15.37 9.15
CA SER A 72 11.07 -15.10 8.01
C SER A 72 11.32 -13.60 7.84
N ALA A 73 10.27 -12.78 7.91
CA ALA A 73 10.36 -11.33 7.77
C ALA A 73 11.15 -10.66 8.92
N LEU A 74 11.04 -11.20 10.14
CA LEU A 74 11.85 -10.72 11.27
C LEU A 74 13.33 -11.06 11.10
N LEU A 75 13.65 -12.28 10.66
CA LEU A 75 15.03 -12.70 10.41
C LEU A 75 15.65 -11.96 9.23
N ALA A 76 14.87 -11.72 8.16
CA ALA A 76 15.28 -10.88 7.04
C ALA A 76 15.62 -9.46 7.49
N LYS A 77 14.94 -8.90 8.52
CA LYS A 77 15.34 -7.60 9.10
C LYS A 77 16.73 -7.64 9.72
N GLN A 78 17.08 -8.74 10.40
CA GLN A 78 18.41 -8.90 10.98
C GLN A 78 19.47 -9.07 9.91
N LEU A 79 19.19 -9.88 8.88
CA LEU A 79 20.07 -10.01 7.71
C LEU A 79 20.27 -8.66 7.02
N TRP A 80 19.20 -7.89 6.82
CA TRP A 80 19.27 -6.53 6.25
C TRP A 80 20.16 -5.61 7.08
N ARG A 81 20.07 -5.68 8.42
CA ARG A 81 20.91 -4.87 9.32
C ARG A 81 22.41 -5.21 9.21
N LEU A 82 22.77 -6.46 8.93
CA LEU A 82 24.16 -6.84 8.66
C LEU A 82 24.72 -6.16 7.40
N ILE A 83 23.84 -5.83 6.44
CA ILE A 83 24.19 -5.18 5.18
C ILE A 83 24.25 -3.66 5.36
N THR A 84 23.21 -3.06 5.96
CA THR A 84 23.05 -1.60 5.98
C THR A 84 23.66 -0.91 7.19
N VAL A 85 24.02 -1.65 8.24
CA VAL A 85 24.66 -1.08 9.46
C VAL A 85 25.91 -1.89 9.81
N PRO A 86 26.92 -1.91 8.92
CA PRO A 86 28.11 -2.76 9.06
C PRO A 86 28.94 -2.42 10.29
N ASP A 87 28.82 -1.20 10.81
CA ASP A 87 29.58 -0.73 11.97
C ASP A 87 29.00 -1.10 13.33
N SER A 88 27.77 -1.61 13.36
CA SER A 88 27.16 -2.07 14.60
C SER A 88 27.94 -3.24 15.19
N LEU A 89 27.97 -3.36 16.53
CA LEU A 89 28.60 -4.48 17.21
C LEU A 89 28.08 -5.83 16.69
N PHE A 90 26.77 -5.91 16.44
CA PHE A 90 26.12 -7.07 15.82
C PHE A 90 26.77 -7.44 14.47
N ALA A 91 26.91 -6.46 13.55
CA ALA A 91 27.50 -6.70 12.24
C ALA A 91 28.99 -7.03 12.32
N LYS A 92 29.76 -6.31 13.15
CA LYS A 92 31.21 -6.55 13.34
C LYS A 92 31.50 -7.96 13.86
N VAL A 93 30.75 -8.42 14.87
CA VAL A 93 30.91 -9.77 15.44
C VAL A 93 30.56 -10.85 14.41
N PHE A 94 29.41 -10.71 13.73
CA PHE A 94 28.98 -11.69 12.73
C PHE A 94 29.89 -11.71 11.50
N LYS A 95 30.37 -10.55 11.04
CA LYS A 95 31.34 -10.45 9.95
C LYS A 95 32.64 -11.16 10.33
N GLY A 96 33.20 -10.88 11.50
CA GLY A 96 34.44 -11.50 11.97
C GLY A 96 34.36 -13.02 12.09
N ARG A 97 33.22 -13.55 12.56
CA ARG A 97 33.02 -14.98 12.77
C ARG A 97 32.60 -15.76 11.52
N TYR A 98 31.73 -15.19 10.68
CA TYR A 98 31.07 -15.97 9.62
C TYR A 98 31.39 -15.51 8.20
N PHE A 99 31.60 -14.22 7.95
CA PHE A 99 31.75 -13.68 6.58
C PHE A 99 32.86 -12.63 6.48
N ARG A 100 34.05 -12.95 7.00
CA ARG A 100 35.14 -11.97 7.16
C ARG A 100 35.58 -11.31 5.85
N LYS A 101 35.53 -12.06 4.75
CA LYS A 101 35.94 -11.66 3.40
C LYS A 101 34.83 -11.84 2.35
N SER A 102 33.58 -11.90 2.78
CA SER A 102 32.43 -12.15 1.90
C SER A 102 31.22 -11.32 2.30
N ASN A 103 30.18 -11.35 1.48
CA ASN A 103 28.89 -10.70 1.77
C ASN A 103 27.94 -11.68 2.50
N PRO A 104 27.17 -11.24 3.52
CA PRO A 104 26.22 -12.10 4.23
C PRO A 104 25.12 -12.72 3.34
N LEU A 105 24.89 -12.19 2.13
CA LEU A 105 23.97 -12.74 1.13
C LEU A 105 24.55 -13.90 0.32
N GLU A 106 25.87 -14.04 0.26
CA GLU A 106 26.53 -15.14 -0.43
C GLU A 106 26.27 -16.48 0.29
N ASN A 107 26.44 -17.58 -0.45
CA ASN A 107 26.34 -18.92 0.13
C ASN A 107 27.60 -19.26 0.95
N ILE A 108 27.63 -18.77 2.18
CA ILE A 108 28.77 -18.92 3.09
C ILE A 108 28.74 -20.29 3.76
N LYS A 109 29.79 -21.09 3.52
CA LYS A 109 30.09 -22.31 4.28
C LYS A 109 30.81 -21.94 5.58
N SER A 110 30.19 -22.19 6.72
CA SER A 110 30.80 -21.99 8.04
C SER A 110 31.01 -23.34 8.72
N TYR A 111 32.16 -23.52 9.37
CA TYR A 111 32.38 -24.66 10.27
C TYR A 111 31.68 -24.36 11.61
N SER A 112 30.81 -25.27 12.07
CA SER A 112 30.02 -25.12 13.32
C SER A 112 29.28 -23.76 13.48
N PRO A 113 28.38 -23.41 12.55
CA PRO A 113 27.58 -22.19 12.64
C PRO A 113 26.63 -22.22 13.83
N SER A 114 26.45 -21.08 14.52
CA SER A 114 25.43 -21.00 15.57
C SER A 114 24.02 -21.10 14.99
N TYR A 115 23.07 -21.56 15.79
CA TYR A 115 21.66 -21.62 15.38
C TYR A 115 21.11 -20.25 14.96
N GLY A 116 21.54 -19.17 15.62
CA GLY A 116 21.20 -17.81 15.24
C GLY A 116 21.72 -17.42 13.85
N TRP A 117 22.94 -17.81 13.49
CA TRP A 117 23.48 -17.57 12.14
C TRP A 117 22.72 -18.36 11.07
N HIS A 118 22.45 -19.64 11.31
CA HIS A 118 21.60 -20.44 10.43
C HIS A 118 20.20 -19.83 10.26
N SER A 119 19.62 -19.32 11.34
CA SER A 119 18.33 -18.65 11.32
C SER A 119 18.35 -17.40 10.44
N ILE A 120 19.37 -16.55 10.58
CA ILE A 120 19.54 -15.35 9.74
C ILE A 120 19.74 -15.75 8.27
N CYS A 121 20.59 -16.73 7.99
CA CYS A 121 20.85 -17.23 6.63
C CYS A 121 19.60 -17.79 5.95
N SER A 122 18.68 -18.38 6.72
CA SER A 122 17.42 -18.91 6.18
C SER A 122 16.53 -17.84 5.53
N ALA A 123 16.77 -16.55 5.83
CA ALA A 123 16.03 -15.43 5.28
C ALA A 123 16.66 -14.83 4.00
N ARG A 124 17.79 -15.36 3.50
CA ARG A 124 18.48 -14.85 2.29
C ARG A 124 17.58 -14.80 1.07
N SER A 125 16.83 -15.87 0.80
CA SER A 125 15.91 -15.92 -0.35
C SER A 125 14.86 -14.82 -0.29
N LEU A 126 14.34 -14.51 0.90
CA LEU A 126 13.40 -13.40 1.10
C LEU A 126 14.05 -12.04 0.88
N VAL A 127 15.28 -11.84 1.37
CA VAL A 127 16.00 -10.58 1.14
C VAL A 127 16.30 -10.40 -0.34
N ASN A 128 16.81 -11.43 -1.03
CA ASN A 128 17.13 -11.36 -2.46
C ASN A 128 15.90 -11.06 -3.33
N LYS A 129 14.71 -11.51 -2.95
CA LYS A 129 13.45 -11.17 -3.66
C LYS A 129 13.13 -9.68 -3.69
N GLY A 130 13.56 -8.90 -2.69
CA GLY A 130 13.29 -7.46 -2.60
C GLY A 130 14.54 -6.58 -2.65
N LEU A 131 15.71 -7.18 -2.84
CA LEU A 131 16.99 -6.48 -2.96
C LEU A 131 17.05 -5.81 -4.33
N ILE A 132 17.38 -4.52 -4.35
CA ILE A 132 17.65 -3.78 -5.58
C ILE A 132 19.00 -3.07 -5.47
N LYS A 133 19.84 -3.13 -6.50
CA LYS A 133 21.03 -2.27 -6.63
C LYS A 133 20.62 -0.94 -7.23
N ARG A 134 21.02 0.16 -6.61
CA ARG A 134 20.74 1.54 -7.05
C ARG A 134 22.01 2.15 -7.61
N VAL A 135 21.86 2.75 -8.79
CA VAL A 135 22.96 3.31 -9.57
C VAL A 135 23.47 4.58 -8.90
N GLY A 136 24.71 4.53 -8.43
CA GLY A 136 25.53 5.71 -8.16
C GLY A 136 26.38 5.98 -9.39
N SER A 137 27.64 5.58 -9.35
CA SER A 137 28.57 5.56 -10.48
C SER A 137 28.33 4.42 -11.48
N GLY A 138 27.62 3.36 -11.09
CA GLY A 138 27.38 2.17 -11.89
C GLY A 138 28.56 1.21 -12.03
N THR A 139 29.68 1.48 -11.35
CA THR A 139 30.94 0.72 -11.50
C THR A 139 30.88 -0.67 -10.86
N SER A 140 30.05 -0.87 -9.84
CA SER A 140 29.94 -2.14 -9.10
C SER A 140 28.72 -2.99 -9.48
N ILE A 141 27.93 -2.52 -10.45
CA ILE A 141 26.69 -3.17 -10.90
C ILE A 141 26.95 -3.91 -12.21
N SER A 142 26.82 -5.24 -12.17
CA SER A 142 26.77 -6.11 -13.35
C SER A 142 25.41 -5.98 -14.02
N VAL A 143 25.40 -5.62 -15.31
CA VAL A 143 24.15 -5.40 -16.06
C VAL A 143 23.28 -6.65 -16.08
N TRP A 144 23.90 -7.82 -16.23
CA TRP A 144 23.25 -9.10 -16.51
C TRP A 144 23.03 -10.00 -15.29
N GLU A 145 23.69 -9.69 -14.17
CA GLU A 145 23.64 -10.55 -12.96
C GLU A 145 22.98 -9.87 -11.76
N ASP A 146 23.12 -8.54 -11.64
CA ASP A 146 22.63 -7.83 -10.47
C ASP A 146 21.17 -7.39 -10.61
N PRO A 147 20.38 -7.37 -9.52
CA PRO A 147 18.99 -6.93 -9.57
C PRO A 147 18.90 -5.39 -9.54
N TRP A 148 19.15 -4.70 -10.65
CA TRP A 148 19.13 -3.24 -10.72
C TRP A 148 17.91 -2.65 -11.46
N ILE A 149 17.14 -3.47 -12.17
CA ILE A 149 15.91 -3.05 -12.86
C ILE A 149 14.70 -3.11 -11.90
N PRO A 150 14.03 -1.98 -11.59
CA PRO A 150 12.85 -1.93 -10.74
C PRO A 150 11.57 -2.36 -11.46
N ALA A 151 11.49 -3.61 -11.92
CA ALA A 151 10.27 -4.23 -12.43
C ALA A 151 9.33 -4.68 -11.28
N GLN A 152 8.34 -5.55 -11.54
CA GLN A 152 7.48 -6.12 -10.50
C GLN A 152 8.27 -6.76 -9.34
N PHE A 153 9.37 -7.42 -9.69
CA PHE A 153 10.42 -7.85 -8.77
C PHE A 153 11.75 -7.33 -9.32
N PRO A 154 12.68 -6.89 -8.46
CA PRO A 154 14.02 -6.53 -8.89
C PRO A 154 14.68 -7.68 -9.64
N ARG A 155 15.25 -7.37 -10.81
CA ARG A 155 15.91 -8.35 -11.67
C ARG A 155 17.04 -7.70 -12.46
N PRO A 156 17.92 -8.50 -13.06
CA PRO A 156 18.85 -8.01 -14.08
C PRO A 156 18.11 -7.51 -15.32
N ALA A 157 18.84 -6.80 -16.16
CA ALA A 157 18.34 -6.31 -17.43
C ALA A 157 18.18 -7.46 -18.44
N LYS A 158 17.21 -7.31 -19.35
CA LYS A 158 16.94 -8.23 -20.46
C LYS A 158 17.63 -7.71 -21.72
N SER A 159 18.39 -8.59 -22.40
CA SER A 159 18.95 -8.31 -23.72
C SER A 159 17.86 -8.43 -24.79
N ASN A 160 18.00 -7.68 -25.89
CA ASN A 160 17.18 -7.83 -27.08
C ASN A 160 17.51 -9.09 -27.92
N GLY A 161 18.44 -9.93 -27.47
CA GLY A 161 18.89 -11.14 -28.16
C GLY A 161 20.24 -11.00 -28.87
N SER A 162 20.86 -9.81 -28.84
CA SER A 162 22.19 -9.57 -29.41
C SER A 162 23.30 -10.23 -28.59
N LEU A 163 24.45 -10.49 -29.24
CA LEU A 163 25.68 -10.91 -28.58
C LEU A 163 26.19 -9.75 -27.72
N VAL A 164 26.14 -9.91 -26.40
CA VAL A 164 26.52 -8.89 -25.42
C VAL A 164 27.71 -9.36 -24.58
N ASP A 165 28.54 -8.41 -24.13
CA ASP A 165 29.60 -8.69 -23.16
C ASP A 165 28.98 -9.14 -21.82
N PRO A 166 29.24 -10.37 -21.35
CA PRO A 166 28.74 -10.84 -20.05
C PRO A 166 29.26 -10.01 -18.86
N LEU A 167 30.38 -9.30 -19.03
CA LEU A 167 31.02 -8.50 -17.98
C LEU A 167 30.58 -7.03 -17.98
N LEU A 168 29.66 -6.64 -18.86
CA LEU A 168 29.18 -5.28 -19.01
C LEU A 168 28.71 -4.69 -17.67
N LYS A 169 29.24 -3.51 -17.34
CA LYS A 169 28.89 -2.76 -16.14
C LYS A 169 27.98 -1.59 -16.48
N VAL A 170 27.18 -1.17 -15.50
CA VAL A 170 26.20 -0.08 -15.69
C VAL A 170 26.90 1.24 -16.05
N ASN A 171 28.10 1.50 -15.53
CA ASN A 171 28.88 2.69 -15.87
C ASN A 171 29.23 2.78 -17.37
N ASN A 172 29.31 1.65 -18.10
CA ASN A 172 29.56 1.65 -19.53
C ASN A 172 28.36 2.14 -20.36
N LEU A 173 27.17 2.21 -19.75
CA LEU A 173 25.94 2.71 -20.36
C LEU A 173 25.71 4.21 -20.12
N ILE A 174 26.59 4.84 -19.33
CA ILE A 174 26.49 6.25 -18.93
C ILE A 174 27.50 7.07 -19.73
N ASP A 175 27.04 8.17 -20.33
CA ASP A 175 27.91 9.13 -20.99
C ASP A 175 28.74 9.88 -19.94
N SER A 176 30.07 9.80 -20.06
CA SER A 176 31.01 10.34 -19.07
C SER A 176 31.08 11.86 -19.05
N ARG A 177 30.60 12.56 -20.10
CA ARG A 177 30.58 14.02 -20.16
C ARG A 177 29.28 14.58 -19.62
N SER A 178 28.15 13.97 -19.99
CA SER A 178 26.83 14.48 -19.61
C SER A 178 26.28 13.88 -18.32
N ASN A 179 26.86 12.77 -17.84
CA ASN A 179 26.36 11.98 -16.71
C ASN A 179 24.89 11.51 -16.90
N PHE A 180 24.52 11.22 -18.15
CA PHE A 180 23.20 10.70 -18.52
C PHE A 180 23.34 9.37 -19.25
N TRP A 181 22.24 8.62 -19.33
CA TRP A 181 22.18 7.38 -20.09
C TRP A 181 22.45 7.60 -21.58
N ASN A 182 23.30 6.76 -22.17
CA ASN A 182 23.49 6.72 -23.61
C ASN A 182 22.32 5.97 -24.26
N ILE A 183 21.29 6.70 -24.66
CA ILE A 183 20.04 6.14 -25.18
C ILE A 183 20.26 5.28 -26.44
N ALA A 184 21.14 5.72 -27.36
CA ALA A 184 21.43 4.95 -28.57
C ALA A 184 22.03 3.58 -28.25
N LEU A 185 22.94 3.52 -27.26
CA LEU A 185 23.51 2.26 -26.79
C LEU A 185 22.47 1.39 -26.07
N LEU A 186 21.53 2.01 -25.35
CA LEU A 186 20.44 1.26 -24.71
C LEU A 186 19.53 0.58 -25.75
N GLU A 187 19.20 1.28 -26.82
CA GLU A 187 18.37 0.77 -27.94
C GLU A 187 19.04 -0.37 -28.70
N GLU A 188 20.37 -0.39 -28.77
CA GLU A 188 21.13 -1.46 -29.41
C GLU A 188 21.17 -2.76 -28.58
N ILE A 189 21.09 -2.67 -27.25
CA ILE A 189 21.43 -3.77 -26.34
C ILE A 189 20.21 -4.36 -25.61
N PHE A 190 19.25 -3.54 -25.20
CA PHE A 190 18.21 -3.95 -24.24
C PHE A 190 16.85 -4.21 -24.89
N ASP A 191 16.06 -5.03 -24.21
CA ASP A 191 14.64 -5.17 -24.50
C ASP A 191 13.92 -3.80 -24.35
N PRO A 192 12.98 -3.44 -25.26
CA PRO A 192 12.26 -2.17 -25.19
C PRO A 192 11.57 -1.87 -23.86
N GLU A 193 11.11 -2.88 -23.13
CA GLU A 193 10.53 -2.72 -21.79
C GLU A 193 11.56 -2.16 -20.81
N ASP A 194 12.80 -2.64 -20.88
CA ASP A 194 13.89 -2.23 -19.98
C ASP A 194 14.47 -0.88 -20.36
N ILE A 195 14.52 -0.51 -21.65
CA ILE A 195 15.01 0.81 -22.09
C ILE A 195 14.24 1.93 -21.40
N ALA A 196 12.90 1.82 -21.35
CA ALA A 196 12.04 2.82 -20.71
C ALA A 196 12.29 2.92 -19.21
N ILE A 197 12.61 1.81 -18.54
CA ILE A 197 12.90 1.78 -17.10
C ILE A 197 14.30 2.33 -16.83
N ILE A 198 15.31 1.86 -17.56
CA ILE A 198 16.71 2.27 -17.41
C ILE A 198 16.84 3.77 -17.61
N SER A 199 16.27 4.29 -18.70
CA SER A 199 16.29 5.72 -19.02
C SER A 199 15.70 6.58 -17.90
N ALA A 200 14.76 6.05 -17.11
CA ALA A 200 14.12 6.73 -16.00
C ALA A 200 14.91 6.67 -14.68
N LEU A 201 15.93 5.80 -14.57
CA LEU A 201 16.74 5.69 -13.36
C LEU A 201 17.62 6.94 -13.18
N PRO A 202 17.68 7.51 -11.97
CA PRO A 202 18.64 8.57 -11.68
C PRO A 202 20.06 8.00 -11.69
N VAL A 203 21.00 8.77 -12.24
CA VAL A 203 22.43 8.46 -12.28
C VAL A 203 23.13 9.34 -11.25
N GLY A 204 23.87 8.73 -10.32
CA GLY A 204 24.64 9.48 -9.32
C GLY A 204 25.85 10.18 -9.92
N ALA A 205 26.50 11.02 -9.13
CA ALA A 205 27.81 11.54 -9.52
C ALA A 205 28.81 10.38 -9.77
N PRO A 206 29.82 10.53 -10.65
CA PRO A 206 30.82 9.49 -10.90
C PRO A 206 31.58 9.01 -9.64
N THR A 207 31.62 9.83 -8.58
CA THR A 207 32.23 9.53 -7.28
C THR A 207 31.27 8.83 -6.31
N LYS A 208 29.96 8.81 -6.58
CA LYS A 208 28.94 8.21 -5.71
C LYS A 208 29.00 6.69 -5.81
N GLU A 209 29.11 6.03 -4.67
CA GLU A 209 29.07 4.57 -4.62
C GLU A 209 27.66 4.03 -4.94
N ASP A 210 27.61 2.88 -5.60
CA ASP A 210 26.36 2.16 -5.79
C ASP A 210 25.86 1.61 -4.45
N THR A 211 24.54 1.59 -4.26
CA THR A 211 23.95 1.21 -2.98
C THR A 211 22.92 0.10 -3.10
N LEU A 212 22.73 -0.64 -2.01
CA LEU A 212 21.65 -1.63 -1.90
C LEU A 212 20.40 -0.96 -1.31
N GLY A 213 19.25 -1.25 -1.93
CA GLY A 213 17.95 -0.76 -1.50
C GLY A 213 16.92 -1.89 -1.38
N TRP A 214 15.84 -1.60 -0.68
CA TRP A 214 14.67 -2.47 -0.61
C TRP A 214 13.60 -1.97 -1.58
N HIS A 215 13.21 -2.80 -2.54
CA HIS A 215 12.31 -2.39 -3.62
C HIS A 215 10.85 -2.17 -3.15
N PHE A 216 10.35 -2.97 -2.21
CA PHE A 216 8.93 -2.95 -1.80
C PHE A 216 8.58 -1.87 -0.77
N THR A 217 9.35 -0.80 -0.67
CA THR A 217 9.01 0.40 0.10
C THR A 217 9.38 1.65 -0.67
N LYS A 218 8.55 2.69 -0.57
CA LYS A 218 8.83 3.99 -1.21
C LYS A 218 10.19 4.55 -0.79
N SER A 219 10.55 4.40 0.49
CA SER A 219 11.81 4.93 1.01
C SER A 219 13.05 4.14 0.62
N GLY A 220 12.90 2.91 0.14
CA GLY A 220 14.05 2.02 -0.08
C GLY A 220 14.53 1.30 1.19
N LYS A 221 13.88 1.49 2.35
CA LYS A 221 14.23 0.80 3.59
C LYS A 221 13.43 -0.47 3.79
N TYR A 222 14.10 -1.52 4.26
CA TYR A 222 13.42 -2.73 4.70
C TYR A 222 12.59 -2.49 5.95
N THR A 223 11.34 -2.97 5.95
CA THR A 223 10.51 -3.08 7.15
C THR A 223 10.01 -4.51 7.31
N VAL A 224 9.75 -4.95 8.55
CA VAL A 224 9.17 -6.29 8.77
C VAL A 224 7.82 -6.42 8.04
N LYS A 225 7.06 -5.32 7.95
CA LYS A 225 5.80 -5.29 7.20
C LYS A 225 6.03 -5.58 5.71
N SER A 226 6.94 -4.85 5.05
CA SER A 226 7.23 -5.05 3.62
C SER A 226 7.83 -6.43 3.34
N GLY A 227 8.73 -6.91 4.19
CA GLY A 227 9.26 -8.28 4.08
C GLY A 227 8.21 -9.36 4.28
N TYR A 228 7.27 -9.19 5.22
CA TYR A 228 6.16 -10.11 5.39
C TYR A 228 5.26 -10.15 4.15
N HIS A 229 4.91 -8.99 3.58
CA HIS A 229 4.15 -8.95 2.33
C HIS A 229 4.91 -9.65 1.19
N THR A 230 6.23 -9.42 1.08
CA THR A 230 7.07 -10.06 0.05
C THR A 230 7.11 -11.58 0.19
N ALA A 231 7.19 -12.10 1.43
CA ALA A 231 7.12 -13.55 1.69
C ALA A 231 5.78 -14.15 1.23
N ARG A 232 4.70 -13.37 1.32
CA ARG A 232 3.34 -13.77 0.91
C ARG A 232 3.13 -13.68 -0.60
N LEU A 233 3.77 -12.72 -1.28
CA LEU A 233 3.66 -12.54 -2.73
C LEU A 233 4.18 -13.76 -3.52
N GLY A 234 5.29 -14.36 -3.09
CA GLY A 234 5.88 -15.53 -3.75
C GLY A 234 5.04 -16.82 -3.70
N ASN A 235 3.93 -16.83 -2.95
CA ASN A 235 2.98 -17.95 -2.94
C ASN A 235 1.80 -17.74 -3.92
N LEU A 236 1.73 -16.59 -4.61
CA LEU A 236 0.64 -16.22 -5.51
C LEU A 236 0.95 -16.49 -7.01
N GLU A 237 2.13 -16.99 -7.34
CA GLU A 237 2.47 -17.46 -8.70
C GLU A 237 1.65 -18.70 -9.13
N THR A 238 0.84 -19.27 -8.24
CA THR A 238 -0.18 -20.28 -8.56
C THR A 238 -1.58 -19.68 -8.76
N ASN A 239 -1.67 -18.40 -9.17
CA ASN A 239 -2.92 -17.89 -9.72
C ASN A 239 -3.12 -18.50 -11.10
N PHE A 240 -3.71 -19.70 -11.16
CA PHE A 240 -4.63 -20.01 -12.23
C PHE A 240 -5.55 -18.80 -12.39
N SER A 241 -5.62 -18.25 -13.59
CA SER A 241 -6.63 -17.25 -13.95
C SER A 241 -7.99 -17.84 -13.60
N LEU A 242 -8.50 -17.50 -12.41
CA LEU A 242 -9.85 -17.86 -11.99
C LEU A 242 -10.78 -17.17 -12.98
N ILE A 243 -11.38 -17.95 -13.88
CA ILE A 243 -12.39 -17.47 -14.80
C ILE A 243 -13.59 -17.06 -13.94
N GLY A 244 -13.78 -15.76 -13.76
CA GLY A 244 -14.89 -15.18 -12.98
C GLY A 244 -14.58 -13.76 -12.47
N PRO A 245 -15.60 -13.01 -12.02
CA PRO A 245 -15.42 -11.68 -11.47
C PRO A 245 -14.62 -11.71 -10.16
N ASP A 246 -13.68 -10.78 -10.00
CA ASP A 246 -12.90 -10.66 -8.76
C ASP A 246 -13.79 -10.16 -7.61
N ILE A 247 -13.97 -11.00 -6.59
CA ILE A 247 -14.74 -10.68 -5.38
C ILE A 247 -13.88 -10.05 -4.27
N LYS A 248 -12.56 -9.88 -4.46
CA LYS A 248 -11.70 -9.21 -3.48
C LYS A 248 -12.15 -7.78 -3.16
N PRO A 249 -12.58 -6.93 -4.14
CA PRO A 249 -13.08 -5.59 -3.86
C PRO A 249 -14.29 -5.60 -2.92
N LEU A 250 -15.26 -6.49 -3.14
CA LEU A 250 -16.42 -6.68 -2.26
C LEU A 250 -15.99 -7.03 -0.83
N LYS A 251 -15.11 -8.03 -0.68
CA LYS A 251 -14.60 -8.47 0.63
C LYS A 251 -13.78 -7.40 1.34
N ALA A 252 -13.06 -6.56 0.59
CA ALA A 252 -12.30 -5.46 1.14
C ALA A 252 -13.23 -4.33 1.61
N HIS A 253 -14.29 -4.07 0.85
CA HIS A 253 -15.26 -3.02 1.15
C HIS A 253 -16.06 -3.31 2.42
N SER A 254 -16.36 -4.57 2.73
CA SER A 254 -17.07 -4.93 3.98
C SER A 254 -16.39 -4.40 5.25
N TRP A 255 -15.07 -4.20 5.22
CA TRP A 255 -14.31 -3.60 6.34
C TRP A 255 -14.40 -2.06 6.41
N LYS A 256 -14.77 -1.42 5.32
CA LYS A 256 -14.92 0.04 5.18
C LYS A 256 -16.34 0.52 5.52
N VAL A 257 -17.34 -0.37 5.46
CA VAL A 257 -18.73 -0.08 5.81
C VAL A 257 -18.82 0.56 7.20
N HIS A 258 -19.55 1.68 7.29
CA HIS A 258 -19.68 2.49 8.50
C HIS A 258 -20.69 1.87 9.48
N CYS A 259 -20.29 0.80 10.15
CA CYS A 259 -21.09 0.08 11.15
C CYS A 259 -20.20 -0.55 12.24
N PRO A 260 -20.77 -1.14 13.32
CA PRO A 260 -20.01 -1.85 14.34
C PRO A 260 -19.06 -2.91 13.77
N PRO A 261 -17.87 -3.12 14.36
CA PRO A 261 -16.90 -4.13 13.88
C PRO A 261 -17.46 -5.54 13.74
N LYS A 262 -18.42 -5.92 14.59
CA LYS A 262 -19.11 -7.22 14.54
C LYS A 262 -19.94 -7.39 13.27
N ILE A 263 -20.63 -6.33 12.82
CA ILE A 263 -21.43 -6.36 11.59
C ILE A 263 -20.52 -6.36 10.35
N ARG A 264 -19.41 -5.60 10.36
CA ARG A 264 -18.39 -5.68 9.28
C ARG A 264 -17.84 -7.09 9.10
N HIS A 265 -17.57 -7.77 10.22
CA HIS A 265 -17.16 -9.16 10.21
C HIS A 265 -18.25 -10.08 9.65
N PHE A 266 -19.52 -9.87 10.01
CA PHE A 266 -20.63 -10.64 9.46
C PHE A 266 -20.80 -10.46 7.95
N LEU A 267 -20.70 -9.22 7.43
CA LEU A 267 -20.69 -8.94 5.99
C LEU A 267 -19.55 -9.67 5.27
N TRP A 268 -18.37 -9.71 5.90
CA TRP A 268 -17.25 -10.51 5.39
C TRP A 268 -17.54 -12.01 5.42
N GLN A 269 -18.18 -12.54 6.46
CA GLN A 269 -18.58 -13.95 6.54
C GLN A 269 -19.57 -14.33 5.43
N ILE A 270 -20.52 -13.44 5.13
CA ILE A 270 -21.47 -13.60 4.01
C ILE A 270 -20.71 -13.77 2.69
N LEU A 271 -19.81 -12.84 2.36
CA LEU A 271 -19.02 -12.87 1.12
C LEU A 271 -18.01 -14.02 1.03
N THR A 272 -17.73 -14.67 2.15
CA THR A 272 -16.77 -15.78 2.22
C THR A 272 -17.41 -17.15 2.43
N GLY A 273 -18.75 -17.20 2.52
CA GLY A 273 -19.48 -18.44 2.76
C GLY A 273 -19.31 -18.99 4.18
N CYS A 274 -18.84 -18.19 5.14
CA CYS A 274 -18.57 -18.60 6.52
C CYS A 274 -19.75 -18.35 7.46
N VAL A 275 -20.98 -18.45 6.93
CA VAL A 275 -22.24 -18.31 7.68
C VAL A 275 -22.90 -19.70 7.82
N PRO A 276 -23.35 -20.10 9.02
CA PRO A 276 -23.92 -21.41 9.30
C PRO A 276 -25.39 -21.56 8.85
N VAL A 277 -25.64 -21.40 7.56
CA VAL A 277 -26.91 -21.84 6.93
C VAL A 277 -26.88 -23.36 6.71
N THR A 278 -28.05 -23.99 6.61
CA THR A 278 -28.12 -25.47 6.54
C THR A 278 -27.38 -26.04 5.33
N GLU A 279 -27.39 -25.36 4.17
CA GLU A 279 -26.61 -25.75 3.00
C GLU A 279 -25.10 -25.85 3.32
N ASN A 280 -24.58 -24.85 4.04
CA ASN A 280 -23.17 -24.81 4.41
C ASN A 280 -22.83 -25.82 5.50
N LEU A 281 -23.74 -26.08 6.45
CA LEU A 281 -23.56 -27.13 7.45
C LEU A 281 -23.49 -28.50 6.79
N ARG A 282 -24.40 -28.80 5.84
CA ARG A 282 -24.38 -30.05 5.07
C ARG A 282 -23.10 -30.20 4.24
N ARG A 283 -22.66 -29.13 3.55
CA ARG A 283 -21.36 -29.11 2.83
C ARG A 283 -20.16 -29.41 3.72
N ARG A 284 -20.29 -29.20 5.04
CA ARG A 284 -19.26 -29.46 6.05
C ARG A 284 -19.40 -30.82 6.72
N GLY A 285 -20.31 -31.67 6.25
CA GLY A 285 -20.54 -33.03 6.74
C GLY A 285 -21.40 -33.10 8.00
N ILE A 286 -22.12 -32.02 8.36
CA ILE A 286 -23.13 -32.07 9.42
C ILE A 286 -24.42 -32.56 8.81
N ASP A 287 -24.95 -33.66 9.33
CA ASP A 287 -26.24 -34.18 8.90
C ASP A 287 -27.36 -33.32 9.48
N CYS A 288 -28.04 -32.57 8.61
CA CYS A 288 -29.17 -31.72 8.96
C CYS A 288 -30.12 -31.56 7.77
N ASP A 289 -31.37 -31.23 8.04
CA ASP A 289 -32.31 -30.79 7.01
C ASP A 289 -31.83 -29.49 6.36
N THR A 290 -31.91 -29.41 5.03
CA THR A 290 -31.55 -28.20 4.28
C THR A 290 -32.72 -27.27 4.06
N GLY A 291 -33.94 -27.70 4.34
CA GLY A 291 -35.12 -26.87 4.22
C GLY A 291 -34.99 -25.57 5.02
N CYS A 292 -35.54 -24.48 4.50
CA CYS A 292 -35.66 -23.25 5.26
C CYS A 292 -36.80 -23.39 6.28
N ALA A 293 -36.46 -23.38 7.57
CA ALA A 293 -37.43 -23.48 8.66
C ALA A 293 -38.45 -22.31 8.71
N ARG A 294 -38.24 -21.24 7.95
CA ARG A 294 -39.15 -20.07 7.91
C ARG A 294 -40.18 -20.14 6.78
N CYS A 295 -39.76 -20.52 5.57
CA CYS A 295 -40.62 -20.45 4.39
C CYS A 295 -40.83 -21.79 3.68
N GLY A 296 -40.14 -22.85 4.09
CA GLY A 296 -40.29 -24.19 3.52
C GLY A 296 -39.55 -24.45 2.21
N GLU A 297 -38.80 -23.48 1.67
CA GLU A 297 -37.92 -23.70 0.51
C GLU A 297 -36.93 -24.86 0.77
N PRO A 298 -36.62 -25.71 -0.22
CA PRO A 298 -35.91 -26.98 -0.02
C PRO A 298 -34.43 -26.81 0.37
N VAL A 299 -33.83 -25.65 0.06
CA VAL A 299 -32.43 -25.35 0.36
C VAL A 299 -32.27 -23.93 0.91
N GLU A 300 -31.89 -23.84 2.18
CA GLU A 300 -31.53 -22.59 2.83
C GLU A 300 -30.06 -22.24 2.51
N THR A 301 -29.87 -21.40 1.49
CA THR A 301 -28.59 -20.76 1.17
C THR A 301 -28.42 -19.44 1.94
N ILE A 302 -27.22 -18.85 1.91
CA ILE A 302 -26.99 -17.51 2.47
C ILE A 302 -27.85 -16.46 1.75
N ASN A 303 -27.90 -16.53 0.41
CA ASN A 303 -28.70 -15.61 -0.39
C ASN A 303 -30.20 -15.78 -0.08
N HIS A 304 -30.66 -17.03 0.01
CA HIS A 304 -32.02 -17.32 0.39
C HIS A 304 -32.36 -16.70 1.74
N THR A 305 -31.58 -17.01 2.77
CA THR A 305 -31.80 -16.54 4.15
C THR A 305 -31.91 -15.03 4.24
N LEU A 306 -31.03 -14.30 3.55
CA LEU A 306 -30.89 -12.86 3.70
C LEU A 306 -31.72 -12.05 2.72
N PHE A 307 -32.06 -12.60 1.55
CA PHE A 307 -32.60 -11.83 0.42
C PHE A 307 -33.86 -12.43 -0.22
N GLN A 308 -34.01 -13.77 -0.27
CA GLN A 308 -35.11 -14.40 -1.02
C GLN A 308 -36.20 -15.02 -0.12
N CYS A 309 -35.89 -15.34 1.13
CA CYS A 309 -36.85 -15.88 2.10
C CYS A 309 -38.04 -14.92 2.27
N HIS A 310 -39.27 -15.43 2.37
CA HIS A 310 -40.48 -14.58 2.41
C HIS A 310 -40.41 -13.46 3.46
N PRO A 311 -40.05 -13.72 4.73
CA PRO A 311 -39.95 -12.65 5.72
C PRO A 311 -38.79 -11.68 5.42
N ALA A 312 -37.67 -12.16 4.87
CA ALA A 312 -36.54 -11.29 4.50
C ALA A 312 -36.93 -10.33 3.36
N ARG A 313 -37.65 -10.82 2.33
CA ARG A 313 -38.19 -9.99 1.24
C ARG A 313 -39.15 -8.93 1.76
N GLN A 314 -39.97 -9.26 2.75
CA GLN A 314 -40.87 -8.30 3.40
C GLN A 314 -40.08 -7.21 4.14
N VAL A 315 -39.03 -7.57 4.89
CA VAL A 315 -38.15 -6.57 5.53
C VAL A 315 -37.55 -5.61 4.50
N TRP A 316 -37.02 -6.13 3.38
CA TRP A 316 -36.46 -5.28 2.32
C TRP A 316 -37.52 -4.40 1.66
N ALA A 317 -38.71 -4.94 1.36
CA ALA A 317 -39.80 -4.20 0.75
C ALA A 317 -40.37 -3.08 1.65
N LEU A 318 -40.29 -3.26 2.98
CA LEU A 318 -40.69 -2.25 3.96
C LEU A 318 -39.61 -1.20 4.21
N SER A 319 -38.37 -1.46 3.82
CA SER A 319 -37.23 -0.55 4.02
C SER A 319 -37.19 0.56 2.98
N GLN A 320 -36.37 1.58 3.23
CA GLN A 320 -36.13 2.68 2.27
C GLN A 320 -35.22 2.27 1.09
N ILE A 321 -34.72 1.03 1.07
CA ILE A 321 -33.85 0.54 0.00
C ILE A 321 -34.71 0.14 -1.20
N PRO A 322 -34.47 0.72 -2.40
CA PRO A 322 -35.27 0.40 -3.58
C PRO A 322 -35.25 -1.08 -3.90
N THR A 323 -36.43 -1.71 -3.92
CA THR A 323 -36.61 -3.10 -4.36
C THR A 323 -37.27 -3.09 -5.73
N ALA A 324 -36.53 -3.54 -6.74
CA ALA A 324 -37.02 -3.62 -8.12
C ALA A 324 -36.67 -5.00 -8.71
N MET A 325 -37.62 -5.56 -9.47
CA MET A 325 -37.44 -6.88 -10.08
C MET A 325 -36.20 -6.90 -10.96
N GLY A 326 -35.37 -7.94 -10.79
CA GLY A 326 -34.11 -8.08 -11.54
C GLY A 326 -32.96 -7.17 -11.07
N ILE A 327 -33.20 -6.23 -10.15
CA ILE A 327 -32.19 -5.30 -9.63
C ILE A 327 -31.82 -5.65 -8.18
N PHE A 328 -32.81 -5.71 -7.28
CA PHE A 328 -32.60 -6.06 -5.88
C PHE A 328 -33.92 -6.47 -5.20
N PRO A 329 -33.95 -7.60 -4.45
CA PRO A 329 -32.91 -8.62 -4.37
C PRO A 329 -32.86 -9.54 -5.59
N THR A 330 -31.69 -10.12 -5.85
CA THR A 330 -31.38 -11.05 -6.96
C THR A 330 -31.00 -12.44 -6.45
N GLU A 331 -30.77 -13.39 -7.36
CA GLU A 331 -30.29 -14.74 -7.03
C GLU A 331 -28.80 -14.78 -6.62
N SER A 332 -28.05 -13.71 -6.86
CA SER A 332 -26.62 -13.64 -6.57
C SER A 332 -26.34 -12.84 -5.30
N ILE A 333 -25.76 -13.52 -4.30
CA ILE A 333 -25.31 -12.88 -3.06
C ILE A 333 -24.30 -11.76 -3.31
N PHE A 334 -23.45 -11.92 -4.34
CA PHE A 334 -22.44 -10.93 -4.70
C PHE A 334 -23.07 -9.72 -5.37
N ALA A 335 -24.04 -9.91 -6.25
CA ALA A 335 -24.77 -8.81 -6.89
C ALA A 335 -25.59 -8.01 -5.87
N ASN A 336 -26.22 -8.70 -4.91
CA ASN A 336 -26.97 -8.05 -3.84
C ASN A 336 -26.07 -7.17 -2.96
N LEU A 337 -24.86 -7.63 -2.62
CA LEU A 337 -23.91 -6.81 -1.85
C LEU A 337 -23.23 -5.72 -2.68
N ASP A 338 -22.95 -5.95 -3.97
CA ASP A 338 -22.50 -4.88 -4.88
C ASP A 338 -23.53 -3.74 -4.94
N HIS A 339 -24.81 -4.11 -5.05
CA HIS A 339 -25.91 -3.16 -5.07
C HIS A 339 -25.95 -2.32 -3.79
N LEU A 340 -25.94 -2.97 -2.63
CA LEU A 340 -25.97 -2.30 -1.32
C LEU A 340 -24.73 -1.45 -1.05
N PHE A 341 -23.56 -1.80 -1.59
CA PHE A 341 -22.33 -1.04 -1.38
C PHE A 341 -22.23 0.18 -2.29
N TRP A 342 -22.68 0.11 -3.54
CA TRP A 342 -22.31 1.09 -4.56
C TRP A 342 -23.40 1.49 -5.56
N ARG A 343 -24.51 0.78 -5.67
CA ARG A 343 -25.50 1.02 -6.73
C ARG A 343 -26.78 1.72 -6.27
N ILE A 344 -26.93 1.94 -4.96
CA ILE A 344 -28.05 2.74 -4.44
C ILE A 344 -27.78 4.22 -4.74
N HIS A 345 -28.77 4.89 -5.34
CA HIS A 345 -28.71 6.33 -5.61
C HIS A 345 -28.56 7.13 -4.32
N THR A 346 -27.83 8.24 -4.36
CA THR A 346 -27.54 9.11 -3.21
C THR A 346 -28.78 9.70 -2.55
N ASP A 347 -29.91 9.71 -3.27
CA ASP A 347 -31.19 10.23 -2.78
C ASP A 347 -31.83 9.29 -1.73
N PHE A 348 -31.33 8.06 -1.59
CA PHE A 348 -31.80 7.10 -0.61
C PHE A 348 -30.75 6.91 0.50
N ASP A 349 -31.19 6.97 1.76
CA ASP A 349 -30.33 6.61 2.89
C ASP A 349 -30.12 5.10 2.93
N SER A 350 -28.98 4.65 2.39
CA SER A 350 -28.56 3.25 2.44
C SER A 350 -27.82 2.89 3.73
N SER A 351 -27.57 3.84 4.64
CA SER A 351 -26.69 3.62 5.79
C SER A 351 -27.17 2.49 6.71
N VAL A 352 -28.48 2.20 6.72
CA VAL A 352 -29.10 1.21 7.61
C VAL A 352 -28.95 -0.25 7.12
N PHE A 353 -28.61 -0.49 5.84
CA PHE A 353 -28.54 -1.86 5.28
C PHE A 353 -27.73 -2.87 6.11
N PRO A 354 -26.58 -2.52 6.74
CA PRO A 354 -25.80 -3.47 7.52
C PRO A 354 -26.58 -4.03 8.71
N TRP A 355 -27.42 -3.20 9.33
CA TRP A 355 -28.28 -3.60 10.44
C TRP A 355 -29.45 -4.44 9.95
N ILE A 356 -30.05 -4.11 8.80
CA ILE A 356 -31.12 -4.93 8.20
C ILE A 356 -30.63 -6.36 7.97
N ILE A 357 -29.49 -6.54 7.32
CA ILE A 357 -28.87 -7.87 7.10
C ILE A 357 -28.63 -8.60 8.43
N TRP A 358 -28.09 -7.89 9.43
CA TRP A 358 -27.77 -8.46 10.74
C TRP A 358 -29.03 -8.90 11.50
N TYR A 359 -30.10 -8.12 11.44
CA TYR A 359 -31.34 -8.40 12.16
C TYR A 359 -32.22 -9.43 11.44
N ILE A 360 -32.18 -9.51 10.10
CA ILE A 360 -32.75 -10.66 9.35
C ILE A 360 -32.07 -11.95 9.80
N TRP A 361 -30.74 -11.97 9.92
CA TRP A 361 -29.99 -13.11 10.42
C TRP A 361 -30.34 -13.48 11.87
N LYS A 362 -30.47 -12.49 12.76
CA LYS A 362 -30.89 -12.73 14.15
C LYS A 362 -32.30 -13.31 14.23
N ALA A 363 -33.27 -12.74 13.51
CA ALA A 363 -34.64 -13.25 13.46
C ALA A 363 -34.70 -14.71 12.97
N ARG A 364 -33.88 -15.07 11.95
CA ARG A 364 -33.75 -16.47 11.52
C ARG A 364 -33.21 -17.37 12.62
N ASN A 365 -32.22 -16.94 13.38
CA ASN A 365 -31.67 -17.75 14.47
C ASN A 365 -32.65 -17.88 15.64
N GLU A 366 -33.37 -16.83 16.02
CA GLU A 366 -34.41 -16.89 17.05
C GLU A 366 -35.52 -17.86 16.64
N LYS A 367 -35.92 -17.89 15.37
CA LYS A 367 -36.87 -18.89 14.87
C LYS A 367 -36.36 -20.32 15.00
N ILE A 368 -35.07 -20.56 14.78
CA ILE A 368 -34.51 -21.92 14.79
C ILE A 368 -34.22 -22.41 16.21
N PHE A 369 -33.66 -21.56 17.07
CA PHE A 369 -33.20 -21.96 18.40
C PHE A 369 -34.24 -21.73 19.49
N GLU A 370 -35.17 -20.80 19.29
CA GLU A 370 -36.17 -20.39 20.29
C GLU A 370 -37.61 -20.53 19.77
N ASN A 371 -37.80 -20.94 18.51
CA ASN A 371 -39.10 -21.01 17.83
C ASN A 371 -39.88 -19.68 17.80
N ILE A 372 -39.18 -18.55 17.92
CA ILE A 372 -39.78 -17.20 17.87
C ILE A 372 -39.78 -16.72 16.42
N ASP A 373 -40.98 -16.51 15.85
CA ASP A 373 -41.10 -15.90 14.52
C ASP A 373 -41.39 -14.41 14.65
N LYS A 374 -40.39 -13.59 14.31
CA LYS A 374 -40.51 -12.13 14.41
C LYS A 374 -41.20 -11.54 13.20
N ASP A 375 -42.09 -10.59 13.47
CA ASP A 375 -42.73 -9.79 12.45
C ASP A 375 -41.69 -8.98 11.65
N PRO A 376 -41.75 -8.97 10.30
CA PRO A 376 -40.81 -8.24 9.46
C PRO A 376 -40.70 -6.74 9.77
N LEU A 377 -41.80 -6.07 10.11
CA LEU A 377 -41.78 -4.65 10.42
C LEU A 377 -41.08 -4.38 11.76
N GLU A 378 -41.25 -5.27 12.74
CA GLU A 378 -40.49 -5.20 13.99
C GLU A 378 -38.99 -5.41 13.79
N VAL A 379 -38.60 -6.36 12.92
CA VAL A 379 -37.19 -6.60 12.54
C VAL A 379 -36.58 -5.35 11.91
N LEU A 380 -37.30 -4.69 10.99
CA LEU A 380 -36.86 -3.45 10.35
C LEU A 380 -36.72 -2.31 11.36
N ARG A 381 -37.76 -2.06 12.18
CA ARG A 381 -37.75 -0.99 13.21
C ARG A 381 -36.60 -1.17 14.19
N LEU A 382 -36.29 -2.41 14.57
CA LEU A 382 -35.16 -2.70 15.44
C LEU A 382 -33.82 -2.42 14.74
N ALA A 383 -33.68 -2.76 13.46
CA ALA A 383 -32.49 -2.44 12.68
C ALA A 383 -32.26 -0.93 12.56
N GLU A 384 -33.31 -0.16 12.24
CA GLU A 384 -33.28 1.31 12.13
C GLU A 384 -32.91 1.96 13.47
N LYS A 385 -33.60 1.56 14.54
CA LYS A 385 -33.33 2.06 15.90
C LYS A 385 -31.87 1.85 16.30
N GLU A 386 -31.35 0.66 16.05
CA GLU A 386 -29.97 0.30 16.42
C GLU A 386 -28.93 0.98 15.53
N ALA A 387 -29.25 1.27 14.28
CA ALA A 387 -28.42 2.08 13.41
C ALA A 387 -28.34 3.52 13.93
N GLN A 388 -29.49 4.13 14.25
CA GLN A 388 -29.57 5.48 14.80
C GLN A 388 -28.81 5.61 16.13
N LEU A 389 -29.06 4.70 17.08
CA LEU A 389 -28.36 4.68 18.37
C LEU A 389 -26.84 4.55 18.22
N TRP A 390 -26.39 3.73 17.28
CA TRP A 390 -24.96 3.59 17.04
C TRP A 390 -24.36 4.84 16.39
N GLN A 391 -25.06 5.46 15.43
CA GLN A 391 -24.65 6.70 14.78
C GLN A 391 -24.56 7.87 15.78
N SER A 392 -25.57 8.05 16.64
CA SER A 392 -25.57 9.08 17.68
C SER A 392 -24.40 8.91 18.65
N ALA A 393 -24.12 7.67 19.08
CA ALA A 393 -22.98 7.37 19.95
C ALA A 393 -21.62 7.68 19.29
N GLN A 394 -21.50 7.59 17.95
CA GLN A 394 -20.25 7.98 17.26
C GLN A 394 -20.05 9.50 17.27
N ILE A 395 -21.14 10.28 17.18
CA ILE A 395 -21.10 11.75 17.25
C ILE A 395 -20.67 12.19 18.66
N GLU A 396 -21.26 11.61 19.70
CA GLU A 396 -20.89 11.87 21.10
C GLU A 396 -19.41 11.55 21.37
N LEU A 397 -18.93 10.40 20.91
CA LEU A 397 -17.50 10.05 21.03
C LEU A 397 -16.61 11.06 20.30
N HIS A 398 -17.01 11.59 19.15
CA HIS A 398 -16.28 12.68 18.49
C HIS A 398 -16.28 13.95 19.35
N HIS A 399 -17.42 14.36 19.93
CA HIS A 399 -17.49 15.52 20.80
C HIS A 399 -16.68 15.35 22.09
N GLU A 400 -16.67 14.17 22.72
CA GLU A 400 -15.87 13.86 23.90
C GLU A 400 -14.37 13.77 23.59
N THR A 401 -13.97 13.26 22.43
CA THR A 401 -12.55 13.26 22.02
C THR A 401 -12.04 14.68 21.73
N HIS A 402 -12.95 15.63 21.48
CA HIS A 402 -12.67 17.04 21.27
C HIS A 402 -12.88 17.93 22.52
N GLY A 403 -13.44 17.39 23.60
CA GLY A 403 -13.55 18.04 24.90
C GLY A 403 -12.53 17.47 25.89
N THR A 404 -11.70 18.33 26.49
CA THR A 404 -10.74 17.99 27.57
C THR A 404 -9.62 17.00 27.22
N VAL A 405 -8.70 17.41 26.33
CA VAL A 405 -7.28 17.10 26.54
C VAL A 405 -6.43 18.28 26.05
N GLU A 406 -5.81 19.02 26.97
CA GLU A 406 -4.60 19.80 26.67
C GLU A 406 -3.47 18.82 26.32
N LEU A 407 -3.44 18.40 25.06
CA LEU A 407 -2.34 17.65 24.48
C LEU A 407 -1.37 18.64 23.85
N VAL A 408 -0.18 18.70 24.45
CA VAL A 408 1.07 19.20 23.86
C VAL A 408 1.05 19.01 22.34
N ASN A 409 1.11 20.14 21.64
CA ASN A 409 1.05 20.30 20.20
C ASN A 409 1.84 19.22 19.44
N ARG A 410 1.12 18.25 18.88
CA ARG A 410 1.49 17.61 17.62
C ARG A 410 0.74 18.35 16.52
N PRO A 411 1.38 18.80 15.42
CA PRO A 411 0.67 19.55 14.40
C PRO A 411 -0.34 18.62 13.73
N ARG A 412 -1.63 18.84 14.03
CA ARG A 412 -2.72 18.51 13.12
C ARG A 412 -2.47 19.32 11.84
N VAL A 413 -2.81 18.72 10.70
CA VAL A 413 -2.85 19.40 9.39
C VAL A 413 -3.93 20.49 9.48
N GLY A 414 -3.61 21.58 10.13
CA GLY A 414 -4.32 22.84 10.01
C GLY A 414 -3.96 23.41 8.65
N ASN A 415 -4.90 24.14 8.05
CA ASN A 415 -4.57 25.12 7.03
C ASN A 415 -3.41 25.95 7.57
N THR A 416 -2.19 25.67 7.13
CA THR A 416 -1.06 26.57 7.29
C THR A 416 -1.46 27.80 6.48
N SER A 417 -2.11 28.77 7.13
CA SER A 417 -2.19 30.11 6.60
C SER A 417 -0.75 30.55 6.41
N LEU A 418 -0.31 30.53 5.14
CA LEU A 418 1.02 30.99 4.75
C LEU A 418 1.28 32.33 5.44
N ASP A 419 2.41 32.46 6.11
CA ASP A 419 2.72 33.64 6.92
C ASP A 419 2.62 34.89 6.04
N SER A 420 1.67 35.78 6.29
CA SER A 420 1.47 36.96 5.44
C SER A 420 2.69 37.89 5.41
N ASN A 421 3.67 37.69 6.30
CA ASN A 421 4.85 38.54 6.47
C ASN A 421 6.14 37.99 5.83
N TYR A 422 6.09 36.94 5.00
CA TYR A 422 7.28 36.49 4.26
C TYR A 422 7.64 37.50 3.16
N SER A 423 8.85 38.06 3.20
CA SER A 423 9.35 39.11 2.30
C SER A 423 10.11 38.59 1.07
N GLY A 424 10.17 37.27 0.87
CA GLY A 424 10.85 36.62 -0.26
C GLY A 424 9.90 36.06 -1.30
N TYR A 425 10.38 35.10 -2.08
CA TYR A 425 9.59 34.43 -3.12
C TYR A 425 8.85 33.19 -2.58
N ARG A 426 7.64 32.98 -3.08
CA ARG A 426 6.90 31.71 -2.87
C ARG A 426 6.82 30.94 -4.16
N CYS A 427 7.43 29.76 -4.18
CA CYS A 427 7.47 28.89 -5.35
C CYS A 427 6.65 27.62 -5.10
N PHE A 428 5.51 27.53 -5.77
CA PHE A 428 4.63 26.36 -5.78
C PHE A 428 5.16 25.35 -6.78
N VAL A 429 5.30 24.08 -6.38
CA VAL A 429 5.86 23.01 -7.21
C VAL A 429 4.95 21.80 -7.27
N ASP A 430 4.88 21.15 -8.42
CA ASP A 430 4.07 19.95 -8.62
C ASP A 430 4.63 19.05 -9.74
N GLY A 431 4.53 17.73 -9.54
CA GLY A 431 4.93 16.71 -10.50
C GLY A 431 3.76 15.84 -10.96
N SER A 432 3.56 15.75 -12.28
CA SER A 432 2.52 14.93 -12.88
C SER A 432 3.09 13.67 -13.53
N TRP A 433 2.50 12.50 -13.22
CA TRP A 433 2.97 11.20 -13.72
C TRP A 433 1.80 10.28 -14.05
N LYS A 434 1.92 9.50 -15.15
CA LYS A 434 1.05 8.35 -15.44
C LYS A 434 1.86 7.20 -16.01
N GLU A 435 1.46 5.98 -15.68
CA GLU A 435 2.13 4.76 -16.13
C GLU A 435 2.07 4.58 -17.65
N SER A 436 0.96 4.98 -18.29
CA SER A 436 0.74 4.85 -19.74
C SER A 436 1.48 5.87 -20.60
N ASP A 437 1.95 6.97 -20.00
CA ASP A 437 2.37 8.14 -20.76
C ASP A 437 3.88 8.10 -21.02
N LYS A 438 4.35 8.72 -22.10
CA LYS A 438 5.79 8.72 -22.46
C LYS A 438 6.61 9.69 -21.60
N PHE A 439 5.96 10.72 -21.09
CA PHE A 439 6.60 11.80 -20.35
C PHE A 439 5.99 11.95 -18.96
N SER A 440 6.81 12.48 -18.06
CA SER A 440 6.37 13.11 -16.82
C SER A 440 6.27 14.61 -17.04
N GLY A 441 5.37 15.29 -16.33
CA GLY A 441 5.31 16.75 -16.36
C GLY A 441 5.77 17.33 -15.04
N THR A 442 6.49 18.44 -15.10
CA THR A 442 6.87 19.25 -13.94
C THR A 442 6.34 20.65 -14.13
N GLY A 443 5.81 21.22 -13.06
CA GLY A 443 5.22 22.55 -13.06
C GLY A 443 5.65 23.32 -11.83
N TRP A 444 5.97 24.60 -12.01
CA TRP A 444 6.15 25.51 -10.90
C TRP A 444 5.56 26.89 -11.20
N PHE A 445 5.10 27.55 -10.15
CA PHE A 445 4.52 28.89 -10.20
C PHE A 445 5.08 29.69 -9.02
N CYS A 446 5.70 30.82 -9.29
CA CYS A 446 6.40 31.61 -8.28
C CYS A 446 5.83 33.03 -8.20
N THR A 447 5.63 33.52 -6.98
CA THR A 447 5.10 34.86 -6.67
C THR A 447 6.03 35.60 -5.73
N SER A 448 6.23 36.89 -5.97
CA SER A 448 6.96 37.79 -5.08
C SER A 448 6.00 38.56 -4.17
N SER A 449 6.40 38.81 -2.92
CA SER A 449 5.68 39.73 -2.02
C SER A 449 5.80 41.20 -2.46
N ASN A 450 6.76 41.52 -3.32
CA ASN A 450 7.15 42.89 -3.66
C ASN A 450 6.41 43.44 -4.90
N GLY A 451 5.37 42.74 -5.38
CA GLY A 451 4.54 43.19 -6.50
C GLY A 451 5.12 42.91 -7.89
N GLU A 452 6.21 42.13 -7.98
CA GLU A 452 6.73 41.67 -9.26
C GLU A 452 5.77 40.69 -9.96
N PRO A 453 5.76 40.66 -11.31
CA PRO A 453 4.92 39.73 -12.04
C PRO A 453 5.28 38.28 -11.68
N PRO A 454 4.27 37.39 -11.54
CA PRO A 454 4.54 36.00 -11.22
C PRO A 454 5.33 35.32 -12.33
N THR A 455 6.33 34.54 -11.94
CA THR A 455 7.11 33.70 -12.85
C THR A 455 6.57 32.28 -12.81
N MET A 456 6.77 31.53 -13.88
CA MET A 456 6.28 30.16 -13.94
C MET A 456 7.05 29.34 -14.95
N GLY A 457 7.06 28.04 -14.73
CA GLY A 457 7.64 27.07 -15.66
C GLY A 457 6.76 25.84 -15.80
N ALA A 458 6.72 25.32 -17.03
CA ALA A 458 6.20 24.00 -17.33
C ALA A 458 7.21 23.27 -18.22
N ALA A 459 7.61 22.07 -17.81
CA ALA A 459 8.47 21.23 -18.62
C ALA A 459 7.95 19.80 -18.60
N ASN A 460 8.07 19.09 -19.71
CA ASN A 460 7.99 17.65 -19.68
C ASN A 460 9.40 17.06 -19.66
N LEU A 461 9.52 15.96 -18.95
CA LEU A 461 10.74 15.17 -18.82
C LEU A 461 10.42 13.77 -19.31
N ARG A 462 11.45 13.00 -19.65
CA ARG A 462 11.32 11.54 -19.79
C ARG A 462 10.51 10.98 -18.61
N ARG A 463 9.65 9.99 -18.85
CA ARG A 463 8.81 9.43 -17.78
C ARG A 463 9.69 8.91 -16.63
N SER A 464 9.55 9.54 -15.46
CA SER A 464 10.21 9.16 -14.22
C SER A 464 9.72 7.78 -13.72
N LEU A 465 10.41 7.18 -12.76
CA LEU A 465 10.06 5.83 -12.26
C LEU A 465 8.72 5.77 -11.53
N SER A 466 8.32 6.85 -10.86
CA SER A 466 7.08 6.90 -10.11
C SER A 466 6.62 8.34 -9.90
N PRO A 467 5.36 8.58 -9.49
CA PRO A 467 4.88 9.93 -9.18
C PRO A 467 5.81 10.66 -8.22
N LEU A 468 6.31 9.96 -7.19
CA LEU A 468 7.16 10.56 -6.17
C LEU A 468 8.54 10.96 -6.69
N HIS A 469 9.04 10.33 -7.77
CA HIS A 469 10.26 10.79 -8.45
C HIS A 469 9.97 12.07 -9.21
N THR A 470 8.84 12.14 -9.91
CA THR A 470 8.43 13.34 -10.64
C THR A 470 8.22 14.54 -9.73
N GLU A 471 7.60 14.36 -8.55
CA GLU A 471 7.47 15.42 -7.55
C GLU A 471 8.83 15.97 -7.11
N PHE A 472 9.82 15.09 -6.92
CA PHE A 472 11.16 15.49 -6.52
C PHE A 472 11.89 16.20 -7.67
N GLU A 473 11.80 15.67 -8.89
CA GLU A 473 12.37 16.30 -10.10
C GLU A 473 11.76 17.69 -10.35
N ALA A 474 10.46 17.87 -10.08
CA ALA A 474 9.80 19.18 -10.16
C ALA A 474 10.41 20.18 -9.17
N LEU A 475 10.66 19.76 -7.93
CA LEU A 475 11.33 20.60 -6.92
C LEU A 475 12.75 20.99 -7.36
N LEU A 476 13.57 20.02 -7.78
CA LEU A 476 14.94 20.29 -8.25
C LEU A 476 14.95 21.25 -9.44
N TRP A 477 14.04 21.04 -10.39
CA TRP A 477 13.93 21.92 -11.55
C TRP A 477 13.52 23.34 -11.15
N ALA A 478 12.55 23.49 -10.25
CA ALA A 478 12.14 24.78 -9.72
C ALA A 478 13.29 25.48 -8.98
N MET A 479 14.05 24.75 -8.15
CA MET A 479 15.24 25.29 -7.46
C MET A 479 16.25 25.85 -8.47
N LYS A 480 16.60 25.08 -9.50
CA LYS A 480 17.52 25.54 -10.56
C LYS A 480 17.01 26.76 -11.32
N CYS A 481 15.71 26.85 -11.55
CA CYS A 481 15.11 28.04 -12.17
C CYS A 481 15.22 29.26 -11.25
N MET A 482 15.05 29.10 -9.94
CA MET A 482 15.21 30.20 -8.98
C MET A 482 16.68 30.62 -8.84
N ILE A 483 17.62 29.68 -8.78
CA ILE A 483 19.07 29.96 -8.78
C ILE A 483 19.45 30.72 -10.05
N GLY A 484 19.01 30.27 -11.23
CA GLY A 484 19.28 30.95 -12.50
C GLY A 484 18.64 32.34 -12.63
N ALA A 485 17.61 32.63 -11.83
CA ALA A 485 16.98 33.94 -11.74
C ALA A 485 17.56 34.82 -10.61
N ASP A 486 18.61 34.35 -9.92
CA ASP A 486 19.23 34.99 -8.75
C ASP A 486 18.26 35.22 -7.56
N ASN A 487 17.26 34.33 -7.42
CA ASN A 487 16.31 34.36 -6.33
C ASN A 487 16.80 33.49 -5.17
N GLN A 488 17.47 34.10 -4.18
CA GLN A 488 18.16 33.38 -3.10
C GLN A 488 17.31 33.18 -1.82
N GLU A 489 16.19 33.90 -1.68
CA GLU A 489 15.25 33.77 -0.56
C GLU A 489 13.90 33.20 -1.03
N VAL A 490 13.71 31.89 -0.88
CA VAL A 490 12.55 31.19 -1.44
C VAL A 490 11.91 30.22 -0.45
N GLU A 491 10.59 30.37 -0.27
CA GLU A 491 9.71 29.38 0.35
C GLU A 491 9.10 28.50 -0.75
N PHE A 492 9.49 27.23 -0.79
CA PHE A 492 8.92 26.23 -1.68
C PHE A 492 7.68 25.59 -1.06
N LEU A 493 6.65 25.39 -1.88
CA LEU A 493 5.34 24.88 -1.45
C LEU A 493 4.94 23.67 -2.30
N THR A 494 4.56 22.57 -1.64
CA THR A 494 4.17 21.31 -2.31
C THR A 494 2.96 20.69 -1.62
N ASP A 495 2.11 19.95 -2.34
CA ASP A 495 1.05 19.12 -1.76
C ASP A 495 1.56 17.71 -1.36
N CYS A 496 2.82 17.40 -1.66
CA CYS A 496 3.42 16.08 -1.46
C CYS A 496 4.08 15.94 -0.07
N SER A 497 3.34 15.38 0.88
CA SER A 497 3.86 15.17 2.25
C SER A 497 5.06 14.22 2.33
N ASP A 498 5.24 13.33 1.36
CA ASP A 498 6.40 12.43 1.31
C ASP A 498 7.67 13.22 0.91
N LEU A 499 7.56 14.17 -0.02
CA LEU A 499 8.67 15.04 -0.44
C LEU A 499 9.20 15.90 0.73
N VAL A 500 8.30 16.51 1.51
CA VAL A 500 8.67 17.26 2.72
C VAL A 500 9.45 16.39 3.72
N LYS A 501 9.03 15.13 3.91
CA LYS A 501 9.72 14.18 4.79
C LYS A 501 11.08 13.76 4.24
N MET A 502 11.25 13.66 2.92
CA MET A 502 12.54 13.32 2.30
C MET A 502 13.58 14.39 2.60
N VAL A 503 13.23 15.65 2.35
CA VAL A 503 14.12 16.79 2.59
C VAL A 503 14.41 16.98 4.07
N SER A 504 13.41 16.74 4.93
CA SER A 504 13.55 16.87 6.39
C SER A 504 14.34 15.71 7.04
N SER A 505 14.36 14.53 6.42
CA SER A 505 15.07 13.35 6.96
C SER A 505 15.67 12.51 5.82
N PRO A 506 16.72 13.00 5.13
CA PRO A 506 17.28 12.36 3.93
C PRO A 506 17.72 10.91 4.14
N THR A 507 18.29 10.61 5.30
CA THR A 507 18.77 9.27 5.68
C THR A 507 17.64 8.25 5.83
N GLU A 508 16.38 8.69 5.94
CA GLU A 508 15.19 7.82 5.95
C GLU A 508 14.76 7.36 4.55
N TRP A 509 15.29 7.99 3.49
CA TRP A 509 14.88 7.77 2.10
C TRP A 509 16.04 7.41 1.16
N PRO A 510 16.79 6.32 1.44
CA PRO A 510 17.92 5.89 0.60
C PRO A 510 17.53 5.61 -0.86
N ALA A 511 16.25 5.39 -1.18
CA ALA A 511 15.80 5.26 -2.55
C ALA A 511 16.01 6.52 -3.41
N PHE A 512 16.03 7.69 -2.77
CA PHE A 512 16.15 9.01 -3.41
C PHE A 512 17.53 9.62 -3.15
N SER A 513 18.52 8.84 -2.73
CA SER A 513 19.84 9.35 -2.33
C SER A 513 20.54 10.13 -3.43
N VAL A 514 20.31 9.82 -4.71
CA VAL A 514 20.85 10.58 -5.85
C VAL A 514 20.23 11.98 -5.89
N TYR A 515 18.90 12.07 -5.93
CA TYR A 515 18.20 13.35 -5.92
C TYR A 515 18.48 14.17 -4.66
N LEU A 516 18.66 13.51 -3.51
CA LEU A 516 18.93 14.18 -2.25
C LEU A 516 20.32 14.81 -2.22
N GLU A 517 21.32 14.25 -2.89
CA GLU A 517 22.65 14.90 -3.02
C GLU A 517 22.58 16.13 -3.90
N GLU A 518 21.92 16.03 -5.05
CA GLU A 518 21.67 17.16 -5.94
C GLU A 518 20.89 18.27 -5.22
N PHE A 519 19.85 17.88 -4.47
CA PHE A 519 19.09 18.81 -3.63
C PHE A 519 19.95 19.52 -2.59
N GLN A 520 20.87 18.83 -1.90
CA GLN A 520 21.74 19.50 -0.93
C GLN A 520 22.67 20.50 -1.62
N SER A 521 23.21 20.14 -2.78
CA SER A 521 24.04 21.05 -3.59
C SER A 521 23.26 22.30 -4.00
N ASP A 522 22.07 22.13 -4.58
CA ASP A 522 21.24 23.26 -5.01
C ASP A 522 20.76 24.10 -3.81
N LYS A 523 20.54 23.48 -2.65
CA LYS A 523 20.10 24.17 -1.44
C LYS A 523 21.17 25.13 -0.88
N GLU A 524 22.44 24.84 -1.06
CA GLU A 524 23.55 25.69 -0.56
C GLU A 524 23.61 27.06 -1.27
N GLU A 525 23.00 27.20 -2.45
CA GLU A 525 22.91 28.44 -3.21
C GLU A 525 21.82 29.42 -2.69
N PHE A 526 20.97 28.98 -1.75
CA PHE A 526 19.91 29.82 -1.17
C PHE A 526 20.35 30.40 0.17
N SER A 527 20.21 31.72 0.35
CA SER A 527 20.40 32.39 1.64
C SER A 527 19.27 32.06 2.63
N SER A 528 18.07 31.81 2.11
CA SER A 528 16.90 31.37 2.87
C SER A 528 16.10 30.34 2.09
N PHE A 529 15.94 29.14 2.65
CA PHE A 529 15.21 28.03 2.04
C PHE A 529 14.23 27.41 3.05
N SER A 530 12.97 27.24 2.63
CA SER A 530 12.01 26.39 3.33
C SER A 530 11.19 25.56 2.35
N LEU A 531 10.70 24.40 2.79
CA LEU A 531 9.79 23.55 2.03
C LEU A 531 8.59 23.18 2.90
N SER A 532 7.40 23.65 2.54
CA SER A 532 6.19 23.53 3.34
C SER A 532 5.10 22.74 2.63
N LEU A 533 4.31 21.98 3.41
CA LEU A 533 3.16 21.23 2.92
C LEU A 533 1.93 22.16 2.79
N ILE A 534 1.27 22.14 1.65
CA ILE A 534 0.01 22.84 1.37
C ILE A 534 -1.10 21.86 0.95
N SER A 535 -2.34 22.33 0.95
CA SER A 535 -3.45 21.54 0.41
C SER A 535 -3.42 21.52 -1.12
N ARG A 536 -3.95 20.45 -1.74
CA ARG A 536 -4.08 20.36 -3.21
C ARG A 536 -4.82 21.55 -3.83
N ASN A 537 -5.85 22.04 -3.13
CA ASN A 537 -6.64 23.18 -3.58
C ASN A 537 -5.84 24.49 -3.60
N ALA A 538 -4.73 24.56 -2.87
CA ALA A 538 -3.81 25.68 -2.90
C ALA A 538 -2.72 25.54 -3.98
N ASN A 539 -2.49 24.33 -4.52
CA ASN A 539 -1.45 24.03 -5.51
C ASN A 539 -1.96 23.93 -6.97
N VAL A 540 -3.16 24.44 -7.25
CA VAL A 540 -3.88 24.19 -8.52
C VAL A 540 -3.09 24.62 -9.75
N LYS A 541 -2.36 25.74 -9.67
CA LYS A 541 -1.61 26.27 -10.82
C LYS A 541 -0.43 25.38 -11.20
N ALA A 542 0.36 24.95 -10.21
CA ALA A 542 1.49 24.05 -10.47
C ALA A 542 1.01 22.68 -10.98
N ASP A 543 -0.04 22.10 -10.37
CA ASP A 543 -0.67 20.85 -10.85
C ASP A 543 -1.18 20.97 -12.29
N HIS A 544 -1.84 22.07 -12.62
CA HIS A 544 -2.35 22.31 -13.98
C HIS A 544 -1.21 22.34 -15.00
N LEU A 545 -0.16 23.14 -14.74
CA LEU A 545 1.01 23.25 -15.60
C LEU A 545 1.67 21.88 -15.82
N ALA A 546 1.93 21.15 -14.73
CA ALA A 546 2.53 19.83 -14.77
C ALA A 546 1.65 18.83 -15.56
N ARG A 547 0.33 18.87 -15.40
CA ARG A 547 -0.60 17.95 -16.07
C ARG A 547 -0.73 18.21 -17.56
N LYS A 548 -0.76 19.47 -17.99
CA LYS A 548 -0.88 19.88 -19.39
C LYS A 548 0.39 19.54 -20.16
N ILE A 549 1.56 19.96 -19.67
CA ILE A 549 2.83 19.74 -20.38
C ILE A 549 3.16 18.24 -20.53
N ARG A 550 2.75 17.41 -19.56
CA ARG A 550 2.90 15.96 -19.61
C ARG A 550 2.22 15.31 -20.81
N THR A 551 1.11 15.87 -21.27
CA THR A 551 0.33 15.32 -22.40
C THR A 551 0.85 15.76 -23.77
N GLU A 552 1.83 16.67 -23.80
CA GLU A 552 2.43 17.12 -25.05
C GLU A 552 3.24 15.99 -25.74
N PRO A 553 3.18 15.89 -27.07
CA PRO A 553 3.80 14.79 -27.82
C PRO A 553 5.32 14.95 -28.00
N LEU A 554 5.85 16.15 -27.80
CA LEU A 554 7.27 16.50 -27.98
C LEU A 554 7.89 16.92 -26.66
N HIS A 555 9.22 16.88 -26.57
CA HIS A 555 9.94 17.39 -25.40
C HIS A 555 9.87 18.93 -25.40
N ILE A 556 9.30 19.52 -24.35
CA ILE A 556 9.01 20.95 -24.28
C ILE A 556 9.36 21.48 -22.89
N THR A 557 10.00 22.64 -22.86
CA THR A 557 10.34 23.39 -21.65
C THR A 557 10.00 24.85 -21.85
N PHE A 558 9.17 25.41 -20.96
CA PHE A 558 8.87 26.83 -20.91
C PHE A 558 9.28 27.41 -19.57
N VAL A 559 9.92 28.58 -19.60
CA VAL A 559 10.18 29.43 -18.44
C VAL A 559 9.76 30.84 -18.81
N ASN A 560 8.77 31.40 -18.11
CA ASN A 560 8.25 32.77 -18.26
C ASN A 560 7.70 33.16 -19.65
N ASN A 561 7.58 32.19 -20.58
CA ASN A 561 7.00 32.36 -21.93
C ASN A 561 6.03 31.20 -22.23
N ILE A 562 5.07 30.94 -21.32
CA ILE A 562 4.12 29.84 -21.48
C ILE A 562 2.99 30.26 -22.44
N PRO A 563 2.72 29.51 -23.53
CA PRO A 563 1.57 29.74 -24.41
C PRO A 563 0.25 29.86 -23.65
N GLN A 564 -0.63 30.77 -24.08
CA GLN A 564 -1.93 30.98 -23.43
C GLN A 564 -2.78 29.69 -23.33
N GLU A 565 -2.64 28.78 -24.29
CA GLU A 565 -3.34 27.48 -24.32
C GLU A 565 -2.97 26.54 -23.14
N LEU A 566 -1.81 26.78 -22.52
CA LEU A 566 -1.32 26.02 -21.36
C LEU A 566 -1.63 26.71 -20.01
N LEU A 567 -2.17 27.93 -20.03
CA LEU A 567 -2.48 28.73 -18.83
C LEU A 567 -3.95 28.61 -18.37
N PHE A 568 -4.82 27.98 -19.18
CA PHE A 568 -6.26 27.83 -18.93
C PHE A 568 -6.75 26.37 -18.89
#